data_AF-A0A7Y1VVM1-F1
#
_entry.id   AF-A0A7Y1VVM1-F1
#
_cell.length_a   1.000
_cell.length_b   1.000
_cell.length_c   1.000
_cell.angle_alpha   90.00
_cell.angle_beta   90.00
_cell.angle_gamma   90.00
#
_symmetry.space_group_name_H-M   'P 1'
#
loop_
_entity.id
_entity.type
_entity.pdbx_description
1 polymer ?
#
loop_
_entity_poly.entity_id
_entity_poly.type
_entity_poly.pdbx_seq_one_letter_code
_entity_poly.pdbx_strand_id
1 'polypeptide(L)'
;IRQLGKHLHPEVMTVTGKTITENNASAKIYGKEVIATIDQPFQEKAGIVVVRGNLATKGTVIKPSAATPALMKHKGKAVVFEDIEDYHARINSDDLEVDETCILVLKNVGPKGYPGMPEVGNMGLPRKILEKGVKDMVRISDGRMSGTAFGTVFLHVSPESADGGTLALVQNGDLIEVDVANKYLHLHVGQDELDKRRADWKAPDLGYHRGYINHYIKHVQQADQGADLDFLRGKSGSVVTRDSH
;
A
#
# COMPACT_ATOMS: atom_id res chain seq x y z
N ILE A 1 -23.43 3.98 -9.03
CA ILE A 1 -23.24 4.72 -10.31
C ILE A 1 -24.09 5.97 -10.38
N ARG A 2 -25.44 5.90 -10.42
CA ARG A 2 -26.29 7.12 -10.49
C ARG A 2 -25.95 8.22 -9.48
N GLN A 3 -25.66 7.84 -8.22
CA GLN A 3 -25.30 8.78 -7.16
C GLN A 3 -24.01 9.56 -7.43
N LEU A 4 -23.14 9.11 -8.33
CA LEU A 4 -21.93 9.86 -8.67
C LEU A 4 -22.24 11.15 -9.44
N GLY A 5 -23.40 11.23 -10.12
CA GLY A 5 -23.87 12.44 -10.78
C GLY A 5 -22.80 13.13 -11.64
N LYS A 6 -22.53 14.41 -11.35
CA LYS A 6 -21.54 15.24 -12.06
C LYS A 6 -20.08 14.75 -11.97
N HIS A 7 -19.79 13.80 -11.08
CA HIS A 7 -18.45 13.21 -10.93
C HIS A 7 -18.23 12.01 -11.89
N LEU A 8 -19.24 11.65 -12.67
CA LEU A 8 -19.19 10.59 -13.66
C LEU A 8 -19.07 11.17 -15.07
N HIS A 9 -18.23 10.57 -15.91
CA HIS A 9 -18.26 10.82 -17.36
C HIS A 9 -19.46 10.08 -17.97
N PRO A 10 -20.50 10.80 -18.45
CA PRO A 10 -21.80 10.17 -18.71
C PRO A 10 -21.84 9.33 -19.99
N GLU A 11 -21.03 9.69 -20.99
CA GLU A 11 -21.02 9.12 -22.35
C GLU A 11 -20.03 7.96 -22.53
N VAL A 12 -19.45 7.43 -21.45
CA VAL A 12 -18.52 6.30 -21.55
C VAL A 12 -19.28 5.06 -22.03
N MET A 13 -18.90 4.57 -23.21
CA MET A 13 -19.46 3.36 -23.81
C MET A 13 -19.12 2.12 -22.99
N THR A 14 -20.06 1.18 -22.98
CA THR A 14 -19.91 -0.11 -22.28
C THR A 14 -20.12 -1.28 -23.23
N VAL A 15 -19.83 -2.50 -22.74
CA VAL A 15 -20.00 -3.75 -23.51
C VAL A 15 -21.45 -4.04 -23.93
N THR A 16 -22.45 -3.36 -23.35
CA THR A 16 -23.86 -3.51 -23.74
C THR A 16 -24.22 -2.73 -25.01
N GLY A 17 -23.27 -1.97 -25.58
CA GLY A 17 -23.53 -1.05 -26.68
C GLY A 17 -24.26 0.23 -26.26
N LYS A 18 -24.43 0.46 -24.96
CA LYS A 18 -25.01 1.66 -24.36
C LYS A 18 -23.98 2.37 -23.48
N THR A 19 -24.22 3.65 -23.20
CA THR A 19 -23.44 4.44 -22.26
C THR A 19 -23.63 3.95 -20.81
N ILE A 20 -22.68 4.27 -19.94
CA ILE A 20 -22.78 3.97 -18.50
C ILE A 20 -24.02 4.62 -17.87
N THR A 21 -24.43 5.79 -18.35
CA THR A 21 -25.62 6.49 -17.84
C THR A 21 -26.91 5.80 -18.28
N GLU A 22 -27.03 5.43 -19.56
CA GLU A 22 -28.19 4.72 -20.09
C GLU A 22 -28.43 3.39 -19.37
N ASN A 23 -27.36 2.60 -19.16
CA ASN A 23 -27.45 1.33 -18.43
C ASN A 23 -27.98 1.49 -17.00
N ASN A 24 -27.80 2.67 -16.40
CA ASN A 24 -28.11 2.91 -14.99
C ASN A 24 -29.31 3.84 -14.79
N ALA A 25 -29.99 4.32 -15.84
CA ALA A 25 -31.00 5.38 -15.75
C ALA A 25 -32.17 5.04 -14.80
N SER A 26 -32.63 3.79 -14.80
CA SER A 26 -33.76 3.32 -13.98
C SER A 26 -33.36 2.76 -12.61
N ALA A 27 -32.06 2.67 -12.29
CA ALA A 27 -31.60 2.05 -11.05
C ALA A 27 -32.10 2.80 -9.80
N LYS A 28 -32.63 2.07 -8.81
CA LYS A 28 -33.17 2.63 -7.57
C LYS A 28 -32.31 2.23 -6.37
N ILE A 29 -32.29 3.08 -5.34
CA ILE A 29 -31.75 2.72 -4.02
C ILE A 29 -32.92 2.10 -3.24
N TYR A 30 -32.78 0.82 -2.87
CA TYR A 30 -33.79 0.10 -2.10
C TYR A 30 -33.56 0.22 -0.58
N GLY A 31 -32.33 0.50 -0.14
CA GLY A 31 -31.97 0.71 1.26
C GLY A 31 -30.90 1.79 1.39
N LYS A 32 -31.25 2.91 2.03
CA LYS A 32 -30.34 4.07 2.21
C LYS A 32 -29.32 3.84 3.31
N GLU A 33 -29.63 2.93 4.22
CA GLU A 33 -28.75 2.40 5.26
C GLU A 33 -27.63 1.52 4.70
N VAL A 34 -27.77 1.04 3.44
CA VAL A 34 -26.73 0.28 2.72
C VAL A 34 -26.05 1.15 1.66
N ILE A 35 -26.83 1.91 0.88
CA ILE A 35 -26.33 2.82 -0.15
C ILE A 35 -26.74 4.24 0.20
N ALA A 36 -25.82 4.96 0.84
CA ALA A 36 -25.95 6.39 1.12
C ALA A 36 -26.06 7.22 -0.18
N THR A 37 -26.71 8.39 -0.09
CA THR A 37 -26.75 9.35 -1.20
C THR A 37 -25.50 10.22 -1.21
N ILE A 38 -25.22 10.88 -2.34
CA ILE A 38 -24.06 11.78 -2.43
C ILE A 38 -24.15 12.98 -1.47
N ASP A 39 -25.37 13.42 -1.14
CA ASP A 39 -25.61 14.52 -0.20
C ASP A 39 -25.55 14.09 1.27
N GLN A 40 -25.64 12.79 1.55
CA GLN A 40 -25.59 12.23 2.91
C GLN A 40 -24.69 10.97 2.94
N PRO A 41 -23.40 11.10 2.60
CA PRO A 41 -22.49 9.97 2.56
C PRO A 41 -22.17 9.46 3.97
N PHE A 42 -21.81 8.18 4.11
CA PHE A 42 -21.27 7.64 5.38
C PHE A 42 -19.97 8.35 5.79
N GLN A 43 -19.17 8.76 4.80
CA GLN A 43 -17.94 9.51 4.98
C GLN A 43 -17.69 10.39 3.77
N GLU A 44 -17.50 11.69 3.98
CA GLU A 44 -17.34 12.67 2.89
C GLU A 44 -16.09 12.43 2.03
N LYS A 45 -14.96 12.11 2.69
CA LYS A 45 -13.66 11.87 2.04
C LYS A 45 -13.22 10.44 2.27
N ALA A 46 -13.79 9.52 1.49
CA ALA A 46 -13.56 8.08 1.59
C ALA A 46 -12.61 7.52 0.51
N GLY A 47 -12.25 8.33 -0.50
CA GLY A 47 -11.35 7.91 -1.58
C GLY A 47 -9.95 7.58 -1.06
N ILE A 48 -9.29 6.61 -1.71
CA ILE A 48 -7.88 6.29 -1.44
C ILE A 48 -7.03 7.55 -1.64
N VAL A 49 -6.10 7.79 -0.71
CA VAL A 49 -5.18 8.92 -0.78
C VAL A 49 -3.79 8.42 -1.10
N VAL A 50 -3.16 9.05 -2.10
CA VAL A 50 -1.74 8.88 -2.40
C VAL A 50 -0.95 9.88 -1.55
N VAL A 51 -0.01 9.37 -0.78
CA VAL A 51 0.87 10.13 0.11
C VAL A 51 2.31 10.01 -0.40
N ARG A 52 3.10 11.07 -0.27
CA ARG A 52 4.50 11.12 -0.73
C ARG A 52 5.42 11.78 0.30
N GLY A 53 6.70 11.52 0.13
CA GLY A 53 7.79 12.22 0.81
C GLY A 53 9.06 11.40 0.72
N ASN A 54 10.08 11.69 1.54
CA ASN A 54 11.39 11.03 1.41
C ASN A 54 11.32 9.51 1.65
N LEU A 55 10.40 9.05 2.50
CA LEU A 55 10.21 7.63 2.78
C LEU A 55 9.53 6.85 1.63
N ALA A 56 8.70 7.54 0.84
CA ALA A 56 7.97 6.96 -0.30
C ALA A 56 8.05 7.91 -1.50
N THR A 57 9.19 7.90 -2.19
CA THR A 57 9.54 8.89 -3.23
C THR A 57 8.70 8.75 -4.50
N LYS A 58 8.25 7.53 -4.83
CA LYS A 58 7.25 7.28 -5.90
C LYS A 58 5.82 7.28 -5.35
N GLY A 59 5.67 7.04 -4.06
CA GLY A 59 4.44 7.22 -3.30
C GLY A 59 4.02 5.98 -2.52
N THR A 60 2.97 6.14 -1.74
CA THR A 60 2.28 5.09 -0.98
C THR A 60 0.79 5.43 -0.93
N VAL A 61 -0.06 4.44 -0.63
CA VAL A 61 -1.50 4.62 -0.54
C VAL A 61 -2.04 4.27 0.84
N ILE A 62 -3.08 4.99 1.25
CA ILE A 62 -3.90 4.70 2.44
C ILE A 62 -5.38 4.73 2.06
N LYS A 63 -6.20 3.93 2.75
CA LYS A 63 -7.66 3.90 2.63
C LYS A 63 -8.31 4.66 3.81
N PRO A 64 -8.61 5.97 3.70
CA PRO A 64 -9.11 6.76 4.84
C PRO A 64 -10.46 6.29 5.37
N SER A 65 -11.26 5.59 4.54
CA SER A 65 -12.56 5.05 4.94
C SER A 65 -12.49 3.92 5.97
N ALA A 66 -11.31 3.37 6.22
CA ALA A 66 -11.11 2.37 7.26
C ALA A 66 -10.00 2.76 8.26
N ALA A 67 -9.48 3.99 8.18
CA ALA A 67 -8.44 4.48 9.07
C ALA A 67 -9.05 5.16 10.31
N THR A 68 -8.30 5.19 11.41
CA THR A 68 -8.70 5.93 12.61
C THR A 68 -8.39 7.43 12.41
N PRO A 69 -9.38 8.34 12.49
CA PRO A 69 -9.16 9.75 12.15
C PRO A 69 -8.03 10.44 12.92
N ALA A 70 -7.87 10.10 14.20
CA ALA A 70 -6.81 10.65 15.06
C ALA A 70 -5.39 10.23 14.65
N LEU A 71 -5.24 9.11 13.92
CA LEU A 71 -3.94 8.60 13.45
C LEU A 71 -3.59 9.07 12.02
N MET A 72 -4.51 9.77 11.34
CA MET A 72 -4.26 10.32 9.99
C MET A 72 -3.24 11.47 9.98
N LYS A 73 -2.91 12.01 11.15
CA LYS A 73 -1.77 12.88 11.39
C LYS A 73 -1.06 12.41 12.64
N HIS A 74 0.10 11.79 12.48
CA HIS A 74 0.78 11.09 13.57
C HIS A 74 2.29 11.15 13.41
N LYS A 75 3.02 11.17 14.52
CA LYS A 75 4.47 11.12 14.54
C LYS A 75 4.91 10.15 15.63
N GLY A 76 5.77 9.20 15.29
CA GLY A 76 6.14 8.12 16.19
C GLY A 76 7.47 7.48 15.83
N LYS A 77 8.02 6.71 16.76
CA LYS A 77 9.24 5.93 16.53
C LYS A 77 8.92 4.69 15.69
N ALA A 78 9.80 4.37 14.76
CA ALA A 78 9.70 3.16 13.96
C ALA A 78 10.02 1.92 14.80
N VAL A 79 9.15 0.92 14.73
CA VAL A 79 9.42 -0.47 15.14
C VAL A 79 9.48 -1.28 13.86
N VAL A 80 10.70 -1.68 13.50
CA VAL A 80 11.03 -2.27 12.21
C VAL A 80 11.03 -3.79 12.30
N PHE A 81 10.42 -4.41 11.30
CA PHE A 81 10.51 -5.83 10.98
C PHE A 81 11.15 -5.96 9.60
N GLU A 82 12.24 -6.71 9.50
CA GLU A 82 13.05 -6.80 8.27
C GLU A 82 12.36 -7.62 7.18
N ASP A 83 11.55 -8.61 7.56
CA ASP A 83 10.74 -9.45 6.67
C ASP A 83 9.54 -10.03 7.44
N ILE A 84 8.76 -10.89 6.77
CA ILE A 84 7.55 -11.46 7.35
C ILE A 84 7.87 -12.46 8.48
N GLU A 85 8.97 -13.20 8.37
CA GLU A 85 9.46 -14.12 9.40
C GLU A 85 9.87 -13.36 10.68
N ASP A 86 10.61 -12.26 10.55
CA ASP A 86 11.02 -11.39 11.66
C ASP A 86 9.80 -10.77 12.36
N TYR A 87 8.80 -10.34 11.58
CA TYR A 87 7.52 -9.90 12.12
C TYR A 87 6.84 -10.98 12.98
N HIS A 88 6.69 -12.20 12.46
CA HIS A 88 6.05 -13.29 13.19
C HIS A 88 6.84 -13.70 14.44
N ALA A 89 8.16 -13.68 14.39
CA ALA A 89 9.02 -14.03 15.51
C ALA A 89 8.93 -13.00 16.65
N ARG A 90 8.81 -11.71 16.34
CA ARG A 90 8.94 -10.63 17.32
C ARG A 90 7.64 -9.99 17.78
N ILE A 91 6.58 -9.97 16.97
CA ILE A 91 5.40 -9.11 17.21
C ILE A 91 4.74 -9.32 18.59
N ASN A 92 4.78 -10.55 19.10
CA ASN A 92 4.23 -10.93 20.41
C ASN A 92 5.29 -11.15 21.49
N SER A 93 6.55 -10.80 21.23
CA SER A 93 7.61 -10.85 22.22
C SER A 93 7.39 -9.79 23.29
N ASP A 94 7.57 -10.17 24.56
CA ASP A 94 7.50 -9.24 25.68
C ASP A 94 8.65 -8.21 25.61
N ASP A 95 9.80 -8.60 25.06
CA ASP A 95 11.01 -7.76 24.88
C ASP A 95 10.90 -6.76 23.73
N LEU A 96 9.85 -6.84 22.90
CA LEU A 96 9.67 -5.89 21.79
C LEU A 96 9.42 -4.48 22.35
N GLU A 97 10.36 -3.55 22.21
CA GLU A 97 10.15 -2.16 22.63
C GLU A 97 9.11 -1.46 21.73
N VAL A 98 7.86 -1.43 22.18
CA VAL A 98 6.72 -0.86 21.44
C VAL A 98 5.67 -0.29 22.39
N ASP A 99 5.19 0.90 22.07
CA ASP A 99 4.00 1.50 22.67
C ASP A 99 2.99 1.88 21.56
N GLU A 100 1.82 2.35 21.97
CA GLU A 100 0.72 2.72 21.07
C GLU A 100 1.00 3.92 20.16
N THR A 101 2.06 4.68 20.42
CA THR A 101 2.50 5.82 19.59
C THR A 101 3.54 5.41 18.54
N CYS A 102 4.12 4.21 18.65
CA CYS A 102 5.05 3.69 17.66
C CYS A 102 4.39 3.48 16.29
N ILE A 103 5.22 3.46 15.25
CA ILE A 103 4.84 3.17 13.87
C ILE A 103 5.46 1.82 13.51
N LEU A 104 4.63 0.82 13.20
CA LEU A 104 5.13 -0.48 12.77
C LEU A 104 5.55 -0.40 11.30
N VAL A 105 6.75 -0.85 10.99
CA VAL A 105 7.33 -0.82 9.64
C VAL A 105 7.71 -2.25 9.25
N LEU A 106 7.16 -2.74 8.13
CA LEU A 106 7.49 -4.05 7.57
C LEU A 106 8.13 -3.88 6.19
N LYS A 107 9.32 -4.42 6.04
CA LYS A 107 10.11 -4.41 4.81
C LYS A 107 9.99 -5.74 4.07
N ASN A 108 10.47 -5.75 2.83
CA ASN A 108 10.67 -6.91 1.99
C ASN A 108 9.38 -7.69 1.73
N VAL A 109 8.25 -6.97 1.70
CA VAL A 109 6.93 -7.55 1.38
C VAL A 109 6.35 -6.97 0.10
N GLY A 110 7.19 -6.31 -0.71
CA GLY A 110 6.89 -5.75 -2.03
C GLY A 110 6.87 -6.77 -3.18
N PRO A 111 6.72 -6.30 -4.44
CA PRO A 111 6.74 -7.14 -5.63
C PRO A 111 7.98 -8.03 -5.72
N LYS A 112 9.18 -7.46 -5.62
CA LYS A 112 10.41 -8.26 -5.65
C LYS A 112 10.71 -8.91 -4.31
N GLY A 113 10.50 -8.17 -3.21
CA GLY A 113 11.00 -8.53 -1.89
C GLY A 113 10.41 -9.80 -1.30
N TYR A 114 9.09 -10.02 -1.45
CA TYR A 114 8.45 -11.16 -0.79
C TYR A 114 8.81 -12.52 -1.40
N PRO A 115 8.74 -12.75 -2.74
CA PRO A 115 8.19 -11.96 -3.87
C PRO A 115 6.67 -12.09 -4.09
N GLY A 116 6.09 -11.23 -4.93
CA GLY A 116 4.69 -11.27 -5.36
C GLY A 116 3.75 -10.33 -4.59
N MET A 117 4.30 -9.53 -3.66
CA MET A 117 3.58 -8.51 -2.91
C MET A 117 2.30 -9.02 -2.23
N PRO A 118 2.37 -9.92 -1.23
CA PRO A 118 1.19 -10.51 -0.61
C PRO A 118 0.44 -9.52 0.31
N GLU A 119 -0.70 -9.97 0.82
CA GLU A 119 -1.60 -9.19 1.67
C GLU A 119 -1.20 -9.24 3.15
N VAL A 120 0.03 -8.78 3.45
CA VAL A 120 0.62 -8.83 4.80
C VAL A 120 0.88 -7.44 5.42
N GLY A 121 0.56 -6.36 4.70
CA GLY A 121 0.75 -4.99 5.18
C GLY A 121 -0.18 -4.58 6.32
N ASN A 122 -1.33 -5.25 6.48
CA ASN A 122 -2.21 -5.09 7.63
C ASN A 122 -1.70 -5.86 8.85
N MET A 123 -0.48 -5.57 9.29
CA MET A 123 0.15 -6.16 10.47
C MET A 123 -0.82 -6.16 11.67
N GLY A 124 -0.87 -7.30 12.37
CA GLY A 124 -1.50 -7.38 13.68
C GLY A 124 -0.77 -6.51 14.68
N LEU A 125 -1.49 -5.96 15.65
CA LEU A 125 -0.87 -5.21 16.74
C LEU A 125 -0.26 -6.18 17.75
N PRO A 126 0.81 -5.79 18.46
CA PRO A 126 1.36 -6.60 19.55
C PRO A 126 0.29 -6.93 20.59
N ARG A 127 0.27 -8.17 21.10
CA ARG A 127 -0.70 -8.60 22.15
C ARG A 127 -0.79 -7.61 23.31
N LYS A 128 0.36 -7.16 23.83
CA LYS A 128 0.43 -6.21 24.95
C LYS A 128 -0.18 -4.82 24.66
N ILE A 129 -0.27 -4.44 23.38
CA ILE A 129 -0.94 -3.20 22.96
C ILE A 129 -2.45 -3.42 22.88
N LEU A 130 -2.88 -4.57 22.34
CA LEU A 130 -4.30 -4.96 22.31
C LEU A 130 -4.89 -5.09 23.73
N GLU A 131 -4.12 -5.61 24.69
CA GLU A 131 -4.53 -5.74 26.10
C GLU A 131 -4.78 -4.38 26.78
N LYS A 132 -4.17 -3.29 26.29
CA LYS A 132 -4.48 -1.91 26.73
C LYS A 132 -5.79 -1.36 26.12
N GLY A 133 -6.46 -2.13 25.27
CA GLY A 133 -7.66 -1.70 24.55
C GLY A 133 -7.39 -0.87 23.28
N VAL A 134 -6.13 -0.76 22.85
CA VAL A 134 -5.75 -0.09 21.61
C VAL A 134 -6.14 -0.97 20.42
N LYS A 135 -6.86 -0.39 19.47
CA LYS A 135 -7.41 -1.12 18.31
C LYS A 135 -6.76 -0.79 16.98
N ASP A 136 -5.97 0.28 16.94
CA ASP A 136 -5.30 0.73 15.72
C ASP A 136 -3.98 1.41 16.06
N MET A 137 -3.01 1.23 15.16
CA MET A 137 -1.71 1.90 15.14
C MET A 137 -1.33 2.16 13.68
N VAL A 138 -0.49 3.16 13.47
CA VAL A 138 0.06 3.43 12.14
C VAL A 138 0.98 2.28 11.73
N ARG A 139 0.73 1.72 10.55
CA ARG A 139 1.48 0.60 9.96
C ARG A 139 1.92 0.99 8.56
N ILE A 140 3.16 0.69 8.20
CA ILE A 140 3.76 1.06 6.91
C ILE A 140 4.45 -0.16 6.32
N SER A 141 4.15 -0.49 5.06
CA SER A 141 4.92 -1.49 4.31
C SER A 141 4.90 -1.25 2.81
N ASP A 142 5.83 -1.89 2.11
CA ASP A 142 5.83 -2.04 0.66
C ASP A 142 4.86 -3.12 0.15
N GLY A 143 4.07 -3.73 1.04
CA GLY A 143 3.13 -4.80 0.74
C GLY A 143 1.71 -4.33 0.40
N ARG A 144 0.80 -5.31 0.29
CA ARG A 144 -0.64 -5.08 0.11
C ARG A 144 -1.41 -5.43 1.39
N MET A 145 -2.72 -5.22 1.38
CA MET A 145 -3.63 -5.77 2.37
C MET A 145 -4.90 -6.25 1.69
N SER A 146 -5.66 -7.10 2.37
CA SER A 146 -6.98 -7.52 1.90
C SER A 146 -7.96 -6.36 1.82
N GLY A 147 -8.86 -6.39 0.83
CA GLY A 147 -9.92 -5.37 0.70
C GLY A 147 -10.83 -5.26 1.92
N THR A 148 -10.96 -6.36 2.69
CA THR A 148 -11.74 -6.47 3.92
C THR A 148 -11.04 -5.89 5.16
N ALA A 149 -9.75 -5.56 5.06
CA ALA A 149 -8.96 -5.06 6.18
C ALA A 149 -9.30 -3.61 6.54
N PHE A 150 -8.95 -3.24 7.78
CA PHE A 150 -9.14 -1.92 8.36
C PHE A 150 -7.92 -1.45 9.17
N GLY A 151 -7.95 -0.18 9.53
CA GLY A 151 -6.97 0.55 10.33
C GLY A 151 -6.10 1.51 9.50
N THR A 152 -5.21 2.21 10.20
CA THR A 152 -4.39 3.28 9.64
C THR A 152 -3.12 2.70 9.01
N VAL A 153 -3.27 2.16 7.79
CA VAL A 153 -2.21 1.41 7.10
C VAL A 153 -1.79 2.11 5.81
N PHE A 154 -0.49 2.37 5.67
CA PHE A 154 0.17 2.85 4.46
C PHE A 154 0.78 1.66 3.72
N LEU A 155 0.39 1.50 2.45
CA LEU A 155 0.68 0.33 1.63
C LEU A 155 1.41 0.74 0.36
N HIS A 156 2.00 -0.24 -0.32
CA HIS A 156 2.59 -0.04 -1.65
C HIS A 156 3.67 1.05 -1.64
N VAL A 157 4.38 1.21 -0.51
CA VAL A 157 5.52 2.12 -0.44
C VAL A 157 6.46 1.81 -1.59
N SER A 158 6.64 2.80 -2.46
CA SER A 158 7.41 2.68 -3.69
C SER A 158 8.50 3.77 -3.74
N PRO A 159 9.75 3.41 -4.10
CA PRO A 159 10.25 2.07 -4.35
C PRO A 159 10.20 1.16 -3.12
N GLU A 160 10.00 -0.15 -3.33
CA GLU A 160 10.01 -1.16 -2.27
C GLU A 160 11.39 -1.27 -1.61
N SER A 161 11.47 -1.88 -0.42
CA SER A 161 12.75 -2.00 0.28
C SER A 161 13.74 -2.91 -0.43
N ALA A 162 13.26 -3.98 -1.08
CA ALA A 162 14.10 -4.92 -1.82
C ALA A 162 14.77 -4.30 -3.06
N ASP A 163 14.26 -3.15 -3.55
CA ASP A 163 14.82 -2.37 -4.66
C ASP A 163 15.64 -1.16 -4.17
N GLY A 164 15.97 -1.11 -2.87
CA GLY A 164 16.78 -0.05 -2.27
C GLY A 164 16.03 1.26 -2.02
N GLY A 165 14.70 1.21 -1.99
CA GLY A 165 13.88 2.35 -1.59
C GLY A 165 14.20 2.83 -0.17
N THR A 166 13.87 4.08 0.16
CA THR A 166 14.15 4.65 1.49
C THR A 166 13.58 3.80 2.64
N LEU A 167 12.50 3.07 2.41
CA LEU A 167 11.93 2.10 3.36
C LEU A 167 12.97 1.07 3.84
N ALA A 168 13.89 0.63 2.97
CA ALA A 168 14.96 -0.30 3.31
C ALA A 168 15.92 0.23 4.39
N LEU A 169 16.05 1.56 4.46
CA LEU A 169 17.02 2.26 5.29
C LEU A 169 16.46 2.64 6.67
N VAL A 170 15.18 2.38 6.91
CA VAL A 170 14.54 2.66 8.21
C VAL A 170 15.12 1.73 9.27
N GLN A 171 15.46 2.29 10.43
CA GLN A 171 15.97 1.56 11.59
C GLN A 171 15.06 1.77 12.80
N ASN A 172 15.11 0.85 13.76
CA ASN A 172 14.36 0.97 15.01
C ASN A 172 14.67 2.30 15.70
N GLY A 173 13.64 2.99 16.18
CA GLY A 173 13.77 4.26 16.88
C GLY A 173 13.79 5.51 15.99
N ASP A 174 13.97 5.37 14.67
CA ASP A 174 13.84 6.50 13.74
C ASP A 174 12.46 7.14 13.86
N LEU A 175 12.37 8.47 13.80
CA LEU A 175 11.09 9.16 13.82
C LEU A 175 10.46 9.19 12.43
N ILE A 176 9.22 8.74 12.32
CA ILE A 176 8.41 8.84 11.10
C ILE A 176 7.21 9.76 11.39
N GLU A 177 6.88 10.61 10.43
CA GLU A 177 5.74 11.52 10.48
C GLU A 177 4.82 11.31 9.27
N VAL A 178 3.53 11.20 9.55
CA VAL A 178 2.47 11.05 8.55
C VAL A 178 1.48 12.20 8.68
N ASP A 179 1.06 12.77 7.56
CA ASP A 179 -0.04 13.73 7.50
C ASP A 179 -0.81 13.50 6.19
N VAL A 180 -1.91 12.76 6.29
CA VAL A 180 -2.74 12.35 5.14
C VAL A 180 -3.40 13.57 4.49
N ALA A 181 -3.79 14.58 5.27
CA ALA A 181 -4.42 15.79 4.75
C ALA A 181 -3.46 16.58 3.85
N ASN A 182 -2.18 16.65 4.27
CA ASN A 182 -1.11 17.28 3.51
C ASN A 182 -0.39 16.34 2.53
N LYS A 183 -0.86 15.08 2.41
CA LYS A 183 -0.25 14.03 1.56
C LYS A 183 1.24 13.84 1.82
N TYR A 184 1.64 13.93 3.09
CA TYR A 184 3.02 13.93 3.54
C TYR A 184 3.37 12.65 4.33
N LEU A 185 4.50 12.03 3.97
CA LEU A 185 5.11 10.92 4.70
C LEU A 185 6.62 11.14 4.76
N HIS A 186 7.17 11.25 5.97
CA HIS A 186 8.56 11.64 6.15
C HIS A 186 9.29 10.81 7.21
N LEU A 187 10.51 10.40 6.85
CA LEU A 187 11.50 9.81 7.74
C LEU A 187 12.44 10.91 8.22
N HIS A 188 12.47 11.19 9.52
CA HIS A 188 13.29 12.23 10.15
C HIS A 188 14.72 11.72 10.39
N VAL A 189 15.41 11.41 9.30
CA VAL A 189 16.85 11.05 9.28
C VAL A 189 17.55 12.00 8.31
N GLY A 190 18.68 12.55 8.74
CA GLY A 190 19.46 13.48 7.91
C GLY A 190 19.96 12.84 6.61
N GLN A 191 20.12 13.65 5.56
CA GLN A 191 20.53 13.15 4.24
C GLN A 191 21.87 12.41 4.29
N ASP A 192 22.87 12.95 5.01
CA ASP A 192 24.19 12.32 5.17
C ASP A 192 24.11 10.92 5.79
N GLU A 193 23.20 10.73 6.75
CA GLU A 193 22.99 9.43 7.40
C GLU A 193 22.25 8.47 6.46
N LEU A 194 21.24 8.95 5.72
CA LEU A 194 20.57 8.14 4.71
C LEU A 194 21.51 7.70 3.60
N ASP A 195 22.44 8.57 3.19
CA ASP A 195 23.43 8.23 2.16
C ASP A 195 24.45 7.20 2.65
N LYS A 196 24.88 7.27 3.93
CA LYS A 196 25.68 6.21 4.56
C LYS A 196 24.93 4.88 4.60
N ARG A 197 23.71 4.88 5.12
CA ARG A 197 22.86 3.67 5.17
C ARG A 197 22.64 3.09 3.78
N ARG A 198 22.47 3.93 2.75
CA ARG A 198 22.31 3.49 1.36
C ARG A 198 23.60 2.89 0.79
N ALA A 199 24.76 3.45 1.14
CA ALA A 199 26.05 2.91 0.72
C ALA A 199 26.33 1.53 1.33
N ASP A 200 25.88 1.30 2.56
CA ASP A 200 26.00 0.02 3.26
C ASP A 200 24.90 -0.99 2.89
N TRP A 201 23.81 -0.53 2.28
CA TRP A 201 22.67 -1.37 1.93
C TRP A 201 23.03 -2.39 0.84
N LYS A 202 22.60 -3.62 1.06
CA LYS A 202 22.72 -4.71 0.08
C LYS A 202 21.33 -5.26 -0.20
N ALA A 203 21.03 -5.45 -1.48
CA ALA A 203 19.81 -6.13 -1.89
C ALA A 203 19.75 -7.53 -1.25
N PRO A 204 18.60 -7.94 -0.70
CA PRO A 204 18.46 -9.28 -0.14
C PRO A 204 18.61 -10.33 -1.24
N ASP A 205 19.36 -11.40 -0.97
CA ASP A 205 19.42 -12.57 -1.83
C ASP A 205 18.29 -13.54 -1.45
N LEU A 206 17.26 -13.59 -2.28
CA LEU A 206 16.07 -14.43 -2.07
C LEU A 206 16.29 -15.89 -2.51
N GLY A 207 17.46 -16.24 -3.07
CA GLY A 207 17.78 -17.61 -3.51
C GLY A 207 17.07 -18.08 -4.80
N TYR A 208 16.30 -17.20 -5.45
CA TYR A 208 15.57 -17.51 -6.69
C TYR A 208 16.42 -17.22 -7.93
N HIS A 209 17.37 -18.11 -8.25
CA HIS A 209 18.29 -17.89 -9.38
C HIS A 209 17.78 -18.42 -10.74
N ARG A 210 16.65 -19.14 -10.77
CA ARG A 210 16.07 -19.72 -12.01
C ARG A 210 14.54 -19.83 -11.94
N GLY A 211 13.92 -20.15 -13.07
CA GLY A 211 12.47 -20.38 -13.16
C GLY A 211 11.64 -19.09 -13.20
N TYR A 212 10.32 -19.23 -13.08
CA TYR A 212 9.39 -18.10 -13.20
C TYR A 212 9.62 -17.03 -12.14
N ILE A 213 9.94 -17.40 -10.90
CA ILE A 213 10.16 -16.42 -9.82
C ILE A 213 11.34 -15.49 -10.15
N ASN A 214 12.46 -16.06 -10.63
CA ASN A 214 13.58 -15.26 -11.11
C ASN A 214 13.21 -14.35 -12.29
N HIS A 215 12.40 -14.86 -13.23
CA HIS A 215 11.90 -14.05 -14.34
C HIS A 215 11.00 -12.91 -13.86
N TYR A 216 10.08 -13.19 -12.93
CA TYR A 216 9.22 -12.20 -12.30
C TYR A 216 10.02 -11.11 -11.59
N ILE A 217 10.94 -11.46 -10.69
CA ILE A 217 11.77 -10.47 -9.95
C ILE A 217 12.56 -9.55 -10.90
N LYS A 218 13.05 -10.09 -12.02
CA LYS A 218 13.82 -9.31 -13.02
C LYS A 218 12.98 -8.32 -13.81
N HIS A 219 11.72 -8.63 -14.05
CA HIS A 219 10.86 -7.89 -14.98
C HIS A 219 9.71 -7.15 -14.31
N VAL A 220 9.36 -7.49 -13.06
CA VAL A 220 8.25 -6.86 -12.36
C VAL A 220 8.56 -5.40 -12.05
N GLN A 221 7.61 -4.55 -12.40
CA GLN A 221 7.63 -3.13 -12.08
C GLN A 221 7.17 -2.87 -10.64
N GLN A 222 7.38 -1.64 -10.18
CA GLN A 222 6.97 -1.24 -8.85
C GLN A 222 5.45 -1.04 -8.76
N ALA A 223 4.91 -1.03 -7.53
CA ALA A 223 3.47 -0.95 -7.31
C ALA A 223 2.86 0.37 -7.80
N ASP A 224 3.63 1.47 -7.81
CA ASP A 224 3.21 2.75 -8.40
C ASP A 224 2.94 2.68 -9.91
N GLN A 225 3.45 1.63 -10.57
CA GLN A 225 3.25 1.35 -11.99
C GLN A 225 2.29 0.17 -12.24
N GLY A 226 1.66 -0.36 -11.19
CA GLY A 226 0.71 -1.47 -11.27
C GLY A 226 1.33 -2.87 -11.15
N ALA A 227 2.63 -2.97 -10.84
CA ALA A 227 3.34 -4.25 -10.66
C ALA A 227 3.22 -5.23 -11.86
N ASP A 228 3.10 -4.69 -13.08
CA ASP A 228 3.13 -5.46 -14.33
C ASP A 228 4.56 -5.91 -14.66
N LEU A 229 4.72 -6.80 -15.64
CA LEU A 229 6.04 -7.09 -16.22
C LEU A 229 6.39 -6.04 -17.26
N ASP A 230 7.60 -5.51 -17.21
CA ASP A 230 8.05 -4.40 -18.06
C ASP A 230 7.84 -4.64 -19.56
N PHE A 231 8.08 -5.87 -20.04
CA PHE A 231 7.94 -6.29 -21.43
C PHE A 231 6.50 -6.61 -21.86
N LEU A 232 5.53 -6.64 -20.94
CA LEU A 232 4.12 -6.91 -21.24
C LEU A 232 3.28 -5.64 -21.40
N ARG A 233 3.84 -4.46 -21.09
CA ARG A 233 3.11 -3.20 -21.22
C ARG A 233 2.70 -2.92 -22.67
N GLY A 234 1.43 -2.60 -22.85
CA GLY A 234 0.88 -2.20 -24.15
C GLY A 234 -0.14 -3.20 -24.67
N LYS A 235 -0.14 -3.43 -25.98
CA LYS A 235 -1.07 -4.35 -26.66
C LYS A 235 -0.31 -5.12 -27.74
N SER A 236 -0.47 -6.43 -27.78
CA SER A 236 0.14 -7.29 -28.82
C SER A 236 -0.67 -7.34 -30.13
N GLY A 237 -1.85 -6.70 -30.16
CA GLY A 237 -2.74 -6.71 -31.31
C GLY A 237 -3.37 -8.08 -31.57
N SER A 238 -4.05 -8.21 -32.72
CA SER A 238 -4.76 -9.43 -33.14
C SER A 238 -4.29 -9.91 -34.52
N VAL A 239 -3.13 -9.44 -34.98
CA VAL A 239 -2.61 -9.75 -36.32
C VAL A 239 -2.11 -11.19 -36.35
N VAL A 240 -2.67 -11.99 -37.26
CA VAL A 240 -2.13 -13.32 -37.58
C VAL A 240 -0.89 -13.12 -38.43
N THR A 241 0.25 -13.67 -37.98
CA THR A 241 1.56 -13.36 -38.56
C THR A 241 2.03 -14.40 -39.57
N ARG A 242 2.23 -15.64 -39.15
CA ARG A 242 2.72 -16.73 -40.00
C ARG A 242 1.65 -17.79 -40.16
N ASP A 243 1.57 -18.34 -41.38
CA ASP A 243 0.92 -19.63 -41.56
C ASP A 243 1.73 -20.70 -40.80
N SER A 244 1.03 -21.73 -40.35
CA SER A 244 1.63 -22.88 -39.71
C SER A 244 2.33 -23.82 -40.70
N HIS A 245 1.92 -23.84 -41.98
CA HIS A 245 2.45 -24.72 -43.03
C HIS A 245 2.41 -24.07 -44.42
#